data_AF-A0AA43GXE3-F1
#
_entry.id   AF-A0AA43GXE3-F1
#
_cell.length_a   1.000
_cell.length_b   1.000
_cell.length_c   1.000
_cell.angle_alpha   90.00
_cell.angle_beta   90.00
_cell.angle_gamma   90.00
#
_symmetry.space_group_name_H-M   'P 1'
#
loop_
_entity.id
_entity.type
_entity.pdbx_description
1 polymer ?
#
loop_
_entity_poly.entity_id
_entity_poly.type
_entity_poly.pdbx_seq_one_letter_code
_entity_poly.pdbx_strand_id
1 'polypeptide(L)'
;MNKPIVWVHGDCLSPHNPALEEYPDAPAIWVWDEALIAQWQLSLKRITFIYECLLELPVVIRRGNVAREILAFAQEHQAGLVVTANSPSPRFNNICDEIEKSLTLEVWDTEPFFEYDGYIDLKRFSRYWQVAQKQLFD
;
A
#
# COMPACT_ATOMS: atom_id res chain seq x y z
N MET A 1 1.20 22.86 -8.50
CA MET A 1 0.71 21.53 -8.07
C MET A 1 1.92 20.66 -7.85
N ASN A 2 1.97 19.92 -6.74
CA ASN A 2 3.10 19.07 -6.42
C ASN A 2 3.00 17.81 -7.27
N LYS A 3 4.02 17.49 -8.08
CA LYS A 3 3.97 16.33 -8.98
C LYS A 3 4.02 15.05 -8.15
N PRO A 4 3.04 14.13 -8.27
CA PRO A 4 3.01 12.91 -7.48
C PRO A 4 3.80 11.76 -8.11
N ILE A 5 4.23 10.84 -7.26
CA ILE A 5 4.48 9.44 -7.60
C ILE A 5 3.59 8.55 -6.73
N VAL A 6 3.24 7.36 -7.22
CA VAL A 6 2.46 6.38 -6.46
C VAL A 6 3.36 5.27 -5.95
N TRP A 7 3.35 5.02 -4.63
CA TRP A 7 3.98 3.86 -4.04
C TRP A 7 2.95 2.75 -3.81
N VAL A 8 3.12 1.62 -4.50
CA VAL A 8 2.32 0.40 -4.32
C VAL A 8 3.07 -0.58 -3.42
N HIS A 9 2.39 -1.12 -2.40
CA HIS A 9 2.94 -2.10 -1.44
C HIS A 9 2.03 -3.32 -1.29
N GLY A 10 2.55 -4.37 -0.64
CA GLY A 10 1.94 -5.70 -0.63
C GLY A 10 0.61 -5.84 0.09
N ASP A 11 0.22 -4.86 0.91
CA ASP A 11 -1.07 -4.87 1.61
C ASP A 11 -2.21 -4.31 0.73
N CYS A 12 -1.89 -3.64 -0.38
CA CYS A 12 -2.84 -3.15 -1.38
C CYS A 12 -2.30 -3.35 -2.80
N LEU A 13 -1.92 -4.60 -3.12
CA LEU A 13 -1.46 -5.01 -4.46
C LEU A 13 -2.68 -5.32 -5.35
N SER A 14 -3.27 -4.28 -5.93
CA SER A 14 -4.50 -4.36 -6.72
C SER A 14 -4.49 -3.32 -7.84
N PRO A 15 -5.11 -3.57 -9.01
CA PRO A 15 -5.38 -2.52 -9.99
C PRO A 15 -6.36 -1.46 -9.46
N HIS A 16 -7.17 -1.83 -8.46
CA HIS A 16 -8.07 -0.93 -7.71
C HIS A 16 -7.40 -0.34 -6.47
N ASN A 17 -6.07 -0.14 -6.51
CA ASN A 17 -5.39 0.59 -5.44
C ASN A 17 -5.88 2.05 -5.49
N PRO A 18 -6.39 2.62 -4.38
CA PRO A 18 -7.01 3.94 -4.40
C PRO A 18 -6.03 5.05 -4.84
N ALA A 19 -4.73 4.91 -4.56
CA ALA A 19 -3.73 5.86 -5.03
C ALA A 19 -3.48 5.77 -6.54
N LEU A 20 -3.61 4.57 -7.14
CA LEU A 20 -3.53 4.41 -8.60
C LEU A 20 -4.80 4.95 -9.29
N GLU A 21 -5.97 4.81 -8.66
CA GLU A 21 -7.24 5.32 -9.21
C GLU A 21 -7.33 6.85 -9.14
N GLU A 22 -6.86 7.47 -8.05
CA GLU A 22 -6.83 8.93 -7.92
C GLU A 22 -5.76 9.56 -8.82
N TYR A 23 -4.60 8.92 -8.96
CA TYR A 23 -3.47 9.44 -9.74
C TYR A 23 -3.06 8.50 -10.89
N PRO A 24 -3.92 8.27 -11.88
CA PRO A 24 -3.71 7.24 -12.91
C PRO A 24 -2.54 7.55 -13.87
N ASP A 25 -2.20 8.82 -14.04
CA ASP A 25 -1.09 9.26 -14.90
C ASP A 25 0.24 9.43 -14.13
N ALA A 26 0.24 9.22 -12.82
CA ALA A 26 1.44 9.36 -12.01
C ALA A 26 2.37 8.15 -12.18
N PRO A 27 3.69 8.35 -12.27
CA PRO A 27 4.63 7.24 -12.24
C PRO A 27 4.47 6.45 -10.93
N ALA A 28 4.29 5.14 -11.04
CA ALA A 28 4.13 4.27 -9.89
C ALA A 28 5.35 3.37 -9.67
N ILE A 29 5.63 3.04 -8.41
CA ILE A 29 6.76 2.23 -7.99
C ILE A 29 6.32 1.12 -7.03
N TRP A 30 6.86 -0.07 -7.26
CA TRP A 30 6.93 -1.15 -6.28
C TRP A 30 8.37 -1.36 -5.86
N VAL A 31 8.62 -1.58 -4.57
CA VAL A 31 9.95 -1.94 -4.06
C VAL A 31 9.90 -3.27 -3.34
N TRP A 32 10.66 -4.24 -3.84
CA TRP A 32 10.98 -5.45 -3.09
C TRP A 32 11.83 -5.10 -1.88
N ASP A 33 11.19 -5.07 -0.71
CA ASP A 33 11.84 -4.77 0.57
C ASP A 33 12.80 -5.89 0.95
N GLU A 34 14.09 -5.62 0.82
CA GLU A 34 15.14 -6.62 1.06
C GLU A 34 15.17 -7.10 2.50
N ALA A 35 14.92 -6.21 3.47
CA ALA A 35 14.92 -6.56 4.88
C ALA A 35 13.67 -7.36 5.25
N LEU A 36 12.50 -7.09 4.65
CA LEU A 36 11.31 -7.93 4.84
C LEU A 36 11.50 -9.32 4.23
N ILE A 37 12.03 -9.40 3.00
CA ILE A 37 12.28 -10.68 2.32
C ILE A 37 13.23 -11.54 3.16
N ALA A 38 14.31 -10.94 3.67
CA ALA A 38 15.26 -11.64 4.53
C ALA A 38 14.65 -12.03 5.88
N GLN A 39 13.88 -11.16 6.52
CA GLN A 39 13.27 -11.45 7.82
C GLN A 39 12.20 -12.53 7.73
N TRP A 40 11.36 -12.49 6.70
CA TRP A 40 10.20 -13.39 6.54
C TRP A 40 10.53 -14.65 5.74
N GLN A 41 11.75 -14.73 5.19
CA GLN A 41 12.22 -15.87 4.38
C GLN A 41 11.20 -16.24 3.29
N LEU A 42 10.75 -15.23 2.53
CA LEU A 42 9.72 -15.44 1.52
C LEU A 42 10.15 -16.52 0.52
N SER A 43 9.32 -17.54 0.36
CA SER A 43 9.62 -18.63 -0.57
C SER A 43 9.63 -18.15 -2.02
N LEU A 44 10.35 -18.87 -2.87
CA LEU A 44 10.35 -18.60 -4.31
C LEU A 44 8.93 -18.58 -4.88
N LYS A 45 8.05 -19.49 -4.45
CA LYS A 45 6.64 -19.53 -4.91
C LYS A 45 5.90 -18.23 -4.62
N ARG A 46 6.09 -17.65 -3.43
CA ARG A 46 5.44 -16.39 -3.04
C ARG A 46 6.03 -15.21 -3.81
N ILE A 47 7.34 -15.20 -4.05
CA ILE A 47 7.99 -14.17 -4.87
C ILE A 47 7.49 -14.23 -6.30
N THR A 48 7.42 -15.42 -6.92
CA THR A 48 6.90 -15.61 -8.28
C THR A 48 5.46 -15.13 -8.39
N PHE A 49 4.58 -15.53 -7.48
CA PHE A 49 3.19 -15.10 -7.48
C PHE A 49 3.04 -13.57 -7.44
N ILE A 50 3.73 -12.90 -6.51
CA ILE A 50 3.68 -11.44 -6.42
C ILE A 50 4.28 -10.80 -7.68
N TYR A 51 5.37 -11.35 -8.23
CA TYR A 51 5.97 -10.84 -9.47
C TYR A 51 4.99 -10.91 -10.65
N GLU A 52 4.24 -12.01 -10.80
CA GLU A 52 3.21 -12.14 -11.82
C GLU A 52 2.12 -11.07 -11.65
N CYS A 53 1.64 -10.83 -10.42
CA CYS A 53 0.71 -9.73 -10.14
C CYS A 53 1.28 -8.36 -10.52
N LEU A 54 2.57 -8.11 -10.28
CA LEU A 54 3.21 -6.83 -10.62
C LEU A 54 3.28 -6.58 -12.13
N LEU A 55 3.33 -7.64 -12.95
CA LEU A 55 3.31 -7.50 -14.41
C LEU A 55 1.97 -7.00 -14.95
N GLU A 56 0.90 -7.09 -14.15
CA GLU A 56 -0.43 -6.57 -14.48
C GLU A 56 -0.64 -5.11 -14.01
N LEU A 57 0.32 -4.55 -13.26
CA LEU A 57 0.22 -3.19 -12.70
C LEU A 57 1.18 -2.22 -13.41
N PRO A 58 0.84 -0.92 -13.50
CA PRO A 58 1.66 0.09 -14.17
C PRO A 58 2.83 0.58 -13.28
N VAL A 59 3.57 -0.34 -12.66
CA VAL A 59 4.62 -0.02 -11.68
C VAL A 59 6.03 -0.27 -12.22
N VAL A 60 6.95 0.62 -11.88
CA VAL A 60 8.38 0.35 -11.97
C VAL A 60 8.78 -0.52 -10.77
N ILE A 61 9.36 -1.68 -11.05
CA ILE A 61 9.78 -2.65 -10.02
C ILE A 61 11.23 -2.38 -9.63
N ARG A 62 11.46 -2.04 -8.37
CA ARG A 62 12.79 -1.90 -7.76
C ARG A 62 12.98 -2.89 -6.61
N ARG A 63 14.20 -2.92 -6.05
CA ARG A 63 14.54 -3.76 -4.89
C ARG A 63 15.56 -3.03 -4.03
N GLY A 64 15.35 -3.05 -2.71
CA GLY A 64 16.29 -2.46 -1.76
C GLY A 64 15.60 -1.96 -0.49
N ASN A 65 16.10 -0.86 0.06
CA ASN A 65 15.42 -0.14 1.15
C ASN A 65 14.28 0.69 0.58
N VAL A 66 13.06 0.41 1.00
CA VAL A 66 11.82 0.96 0.41
C VAL A 66 11.83 2.49 0.38
N ALA A 67 12.05 3.16 1.51
CA ALA A 67 12.05 4.63 1.58
C ALA A 67 13.12 5.23 0.65
N ARG A 68 14.34 4.69 0.65
CA ARG A 68 15.43 5.20 -0.23
C ARG A 68 15.09 5.07 -1.71
N GLU A 69 14.54 3.93 -2.12
CA GLU A 69 14.15 3.70 -3.52
C GLU A 69 12.99 4.62 -3.94
N ILE A 70 12.01 4.85 -3.06
CA ILE A 70 10.91 5.79 -3.31
C ILE A 70 11.43 7.22 -3.45
N LEU A 71 12.31 7.67 -2.55
CA LEU A 71 12.89 9.02 -2.61
C LEU A 71 13.74 9.22 -3.86
N ALA A 72 14.53 8.21 -4.26
CA ALA A 72 15.30 8.25 -5.49
C ALA A 72 14.38 8.32 -6.73
N PHE A 73 13.33 7.50 -6.77
CA PHE A 73 12.34 7.52 -7.84
C PHE A 73 11.60 8.87 -7.92
N ALA A 74 11.23 9.44 -6.77
CA ALA A 74 10.63 10.77 -6.72
C ALA A 74 11.57 11.83 -7.31
N GLN A 75 12.85 11.80 -6.95
CA GLN A 75 13.86 12.71 -7.49
C GLN A 75 14.00 12.58 -9.01
N GLU A 76 14.08 11.36 -9.55
CA GLU A 76 14.16 11.11 -11.00
C GLU A 76 12.95 11.67 -11.75
N HIS A 77 11.77 11.60 -11.15
CA HIS A 77 10.53 12.14 -11.71
C HIS A 77 10.26 13.61 -11.35
N GLN A 78 11.14 14.26 -10.58
CA GLN A 78 10.95 15.62 -10.06
C GLN A 78 9.62 15.76 -9.29
N ALA A 79 9.26 14.70 -8.55
CA ALA A 79 8.07 14.63 -7.73
C ALA A 79 8.35 15.14 -6.32
N GLY A 80 7.42 15.91 -5.78
CA GLY A 80 7.48 16.39 -4.40
C GLY A 80 6.43 15.76 -3.48
N LEU A 81 5.59 14.87 -4.03
CA LEU A 81 4.50 14.18 -3.35
C LEU A 81 4.62 12.68 -3.59
N VAL A 82 4.54 11.90 -2.52
CA VAL A 82 4.34 10.45 -2.56
C VAL A 82 2.90 10.17 -2.18
N VAL A 83 2.22 9.36 -2.97
CA VAL A 83 0.85 8.91 -2.70
C VAL A 83 0.88 7.40 -2.52
N THR A 84 0.16 6.88 -1.51
CA THR A 84 0.08 5.44 -1.26
C THR A 84 -1.25 5.05 -0.64
N ALA A 85 -1.50 3.75 -0.46
CA ALA A 85 -2.67 3.23 0.22
C ALA A 85 -2.35 2.96 1.70
N ASN A 86 -3.35 3.03 2.58
CA ASN A 86 -3.17 2.77 3.99
C ASN A 86 -2.82 1.28 4.25
N SER A 87 -2.08 1.02 5.31
CA SER A 87 -1.79 -0.34 5.79
C SER A 87 -1.76 -0.40 7.31
N PRO A 88 -2.31 -1.45 7.94
CA PRO A 88 -2.19 -1.68 9.38
C PRO A 88 -0.78 -2.14 9.80
N SER A 89 0.15 -2.36 8.86
CA SER A 89 1.50 -2.86 9.13
C SER A 89 2.33 -1.84 9.91
N PRO A 90 2.93 -2.20 11.06
CA PRO A 90 3.84 -1.28 11.77
C PRO A 90 5.05 -0.85 10.93
N ARG A 91 5.46 -1.71 9.98
CA ARG A 91 6.56 -1.41 9.06
C ARG A 91 6.19 -0.34 8.04
N PHE A 92 4.92 -0.27 7.65
CA PHE A 92 4.41 0.77 6.76
C PHE A 92 4.60 2.15 7.38
N ASN A 93 4.15 2.35 8.63
CA ASN A 93 4.33 3.62 9.36
C ASN A 93 5.80 4.04 9.43
N ASN A 94 6.71 3.12 9.73
CA ASN A 94 8.15 3.44 9.75
C ASN A 94 8.67 3.91 8.37
N ILE A 95 8.15 3.37 7.27
CA ILE A 95 8.55 3.80 5.92
C ILE A 95 7.95 5.17 5.60
N CYS A 96 6.69 5.41 5.96
CA CYS A 96 6.03 6.71 5.84
C CYS A 96 6.81 7.80 6.59
N ASP A 97 7.18 7.54 7.85
CA ASP A 97 7.97 8.47 8.67
C ASP A 97 9.32 8.82 8.02
N GLU A 98 9.97 7.86 7.34
CA GLU A 98 11.24 8.13 6.62
C GLU A 98 11.02 8.97 5.35
N ILE A 99 9.92 8.77 4.63
CA ILE A 99 9.56 9.54 3.43
C ILE A 99 9.23 10.98 3.82
N GLU A 100 8.42 11.18 4.87
CA GLU A 100 7.93 12.48 5.33
C GLU A 100 9.04 13.42 5.80
N LYS A 101 10.22 12.90 6.12
CA LYS A 101 11.41 13.72 6.41
C LYS A 101 11.86 14.57 5.21
N SER A 102 11.49 14.17 3.99
CA SER A 102 12.00 14.78 2.75
C SER A 102 10.90 15.22 1.78
N LEU A 103 9.77 14.50 1.72
CA LEU A 103 8.67 14.75 0.77
C LEU A 103 7.32 14.83 1.47
N THR A 104 6.33 15.43 0.82
CA THR A 104 4.94 15.30 1.28
C THR A 104 4.45 13.88 1.02
N LEU A 105 3.64 13.35 1.93
CA LEU A 105 3.01 12.04 1.83
C LEU A 105 1.49 12.18 1.92
N GLU A 106 0.78 11.46 1.06
CA GLU A 106 -0.67 11.34 1.05
C GLU A 106 -1.04 9.85 1.11
N VAL A 107 -1.88 9.48 2.08
CA VAL A 107 -2.27 8.09 2.34
C VAL A 107 -3.77 7.96 2.14
N TRP A 108 -4.17 7.09 1.22
CA TRP A 108 -5.56 6.82 0.89
C TRP A 108 -6.07 5.57 1.59
N ASP A 109 -7.22 5.68 2.23
CA ASP A 109 -7.90 4.51 2.79
C ASP A 109 -8.50 3.66 1.67
N THR A 110 -8.45 2.33 1.85
CA THR A 110 -9.19 1.40 0.99
C THR A 110 -10.64 1.34 1.41
N GLU A 111 -11.55 1.12 0.45
CA GLU A 111 -12.97 0.93 0.73
C GLU A 111 -13.16 -0.20 1.77
N PRO A 112 -13.79 0.09 2.92
CA PRO A 112 -14.04 -0.93 3.93
C PRO A 112 -15.12 -1.90 3.46
N PHE A 113 -15.14 -3.11 4.01
CA PHE A 113 -16.18 -4.09 3.69
C PHE A 113 -17.60 -3.60 4.01
N PHE A 114 -17.75 -2.77 5.05
CA PHE A 114 -18.94 -1.99 5.36
C PHE A 114 -18.56 -0.83 6.28
N GLU A 115 -19.33 0.26 6.24
CA GLU A 115 -19.16 1.38 7.15
C GLU A 115 -19.94 1.12 8.45
N TYR A 116 -19.27 1.29 9.59
CA TYR A 116 -19.90 1.16 10.90
C TYR A 116 -19.11 1.92 11.96
N ASP A 117 -19.76 2.84 12.64
CA ASP A 117 -19.18 3.71 13.68
C ASP A 117 -19.49 3.23 15.11
N GLY A 118 -20.31 2.19 15.25
CA GLY A 118 -20.68 1.60 16.53
C GLY A 118 -19.65 0.63 17.10
N TYR A 119 -19.90 0.17 18.33
CA TYR A 119 -19.06 -0.84 18.97
C TYR A 119 -19.29 -2.23 18.36
N ILE A 120 -18.20 -2.91 17.99
CA ILE A 120 -18.21 -4.34 17.64
C ILE A 120 -17.29 -5.08 18.60
N ASP A 121 -17.79 -6.15 19.21
CA ASP A 121 -16.93 -7.08 19.95
C ASP A 121 -16.15 -7.98 18.98
N LEU A 122 -14.91 -7.60 18.72
CA LEU A 122 -14.00 -8.29 17.80
C LEU A 122 -13.31 -9.53 18.40
N LYS A 123 -13.67 -9.96 19.63
CA LYS A 123 -13.08 -11.19 20.23
C LYS A 123 -13.53 -12.48 19.54
N ARG A 124 -14.65 -12.45 18.82
CA ARG A 124 -15.20 -13.61 18.08
C ARG A 124 -15.72 -13.16 16.73
N PHE A 125 -15.31 -13.86 15.67
CA PHE A 125 -15.78 -13.59 14.31
C PHE A 125 -17.31 -13.59 14.21
N SER A 126 -18.01 -14.51 14.90
CA SER A 126 -19.47 -14.56 14.86
C SER A 126 -20.16 -13.30 15.40
N ARG A 127 -19.56 -12.59 16.36
CA ARG A 127 -20.10 -11.32 16.90
C ARG A 127 -19.91 -10.17 15.92
N TYR A 128 -18.74 -10.11 15.25
CA TYR A 128 -18.52 -9.22 14.12
C TYR A 128 -19.53 -9.47 13.00
N TRP A 129 -19.68 -10.73 12.58
CA TRP A 129 -20.56 -11.10 11.48
C TRP A 129 -22.03 -10.78 11.78
N GLN A 130 -22.49 -10.93 13.03
CA GLN A 130 -23.85 -10.56 13.44
C GLN A 130 -24.17 -9.07 13.23
N VAL A 131 -23.16 -8.20 13.29
CA VAL A 131 -23.32 -6.76 12.99
C VAL A 131 -23.20 -6.54 11.48
N ALA A 132 -22.13 -7.05 10.87
CA ALA A 132 -21.84 -6.86 9.45
C ALA A 132 -23.00 -7.35 8.56
N GLN A 133 -23.54 -8.54 8.83
CA GLN A 133 -24.64 -9.11 8.04
C GLN A 133 -25.89 -8.22 8.07
N LYS A 134 -26.15 -7.55 9.20
CA LYS A 134 -27.31 -6.65 9.30
C LYS A 134 -27.09 -5.37 8.49
N GLN A 135 -25.87 -4.82 8.52
CA GLN A 135 -25.56 -3.63 7.72
C GLN A 135 -25.56 -3.89 6.21
N LEU A 136 -25.24 -5.13 5.80
CA LEU A 136 -25.10 -5.49 4.39
C LEU A 136 -26.38 -6.02 3.75
N PHE A 137 -27.27 -6.64 4.54
CA PHE A 137 -28.42 -7.38 4.01
C PHE A 137 -29.77 -6.97 4.60
N ASP A 138 -29.81 -6.11 5.62
CA ASP A 138 -31.05 -5.49 6.13
C ASP A 138 -31.19 -4.05 5.61
#